data_AF-A0A6I3LN39-F1
#
_entry.id   AF-A0A6I3LN39-F1
#
_cell.length_a   1.000
_cell.length_b   1.000
_cell.length_c   1.000
_cell.angle_alpha   90.00
_cell.angle_beta   90.00
_cell.angle_gamma   90.00
#
_symmetry.space_group_name_H-M   'P 1'
#
loop_
_entity.id
_entity.type
_entity.pdbx_description
1 polymer ?
#
loop_
_entity_poly.entity_id
_entity_poly.type
_entity_poly.pdbx_seq_one_letter_code
_entity_poly.pdbx_strand_id
1 'polypeptide(L)'
;MKYVVARVDTSEFIIELKQQGIYPYKEKAENIIEESKRQVFDIVALQVNEFLPDFENQDLKSKKFTLTLIKEALENDSHNLQKILTEVIELPKEKREELVEILEESSLSTVIDTMTEIKNRLMFLNALEEIIYNRDLNKNVLERKHLHKIIAKETWIFGDEYTYGVDDLTLKNVLKSYLKDHLKRDDFENIINSEDNSNLETIPDVCLWQQFSLGSSGKENLVIELKRPNLDAGFPEKSQIEGYATVVSSDNRFPKEKTKWKFILLTKDVKKEIKPLLSQKNRKYGHIHEGDNFDVYILSWGDIISEARQRLEFIKEKLNLNLMDNEKNLEFLRKKYSEYLPKTF
;
A
#
# COMPACT_ATOMS: atom_id res chain seq x y z
N MET A 1 8.50 59.33 16.94
CA MET A 1 8.78 59.49 15.51
C MET A 1 9.21 58.19 14.82
N LYS A 2 10.15 57.39 15.36
CA LYS A 2 10.56 56.09 14.76
C LYS A 2 9.43 55.06 14.54
N TYR A 3 8.47 54.96 15.44
CA TYR A 3 7.33 54.02 15.32
C TYR A 3 6.33 54.37 14.21
N VAL A 4 6.23 55.65 13.82
CA VAL A 4 5.29 56.09 12.78
C VAL A 4 5.88 55.85 11.40
N VAL A 5 7.20 56.04 11.24
CA VAL A 5 7.92 55.80 9.98
C VAL A 5 7.93 54.31 9.64
N ALA A 6 8.25 53.43 10.59
CA ALA A 6 8.23 51.98 10.37
C ALA A 6 6.86 51.44 9.91
N ARG A 7 5.74 51.99 10.40
CA ARG A 7 4.39 51.60 9.98
C ARG A 7 4.06 52.01 8.54
N VAL A 8 4.60 53.12 8.06
CA VAL A 8 4.37 53.61 6.69
C VAL A 8 5.16 52.79 5.69
N ASP A 9 6.43 52.50 5.97
CA ASP A 9 7.28 51.64 5.11
C ASP A 9 6.75 50.20 5.02
N THR A 10 6.23 49.65 6.13
CA THR A 10 5.55 48.33 6.12
C THR A 10 4.31 48.34 5.23
N SER A 11 3.61 49.48 5.13
CA SER A 11 2.39 49.55 4.33
C SER A 11 2.69 49.57 2.83
N GLU A 12 3.67 50.37 2.40
CA GLU A 12 4.02 50.52 0.98
C GLU A 12 4.66 49.25 0.42
N PHE A 13 5.63 48.66 1.14
CA PHE A 13 6.28 47.41 0.73
C PHE A 13 5.27 46.26 0.57
N ILE A 14 4.35 46.09 1.52
CA ILE A 14 3.34 45.02 1.45
C ILE A 14 2.33 45.26 0.32
N ILE A 15 1.99 46.52 0.03
CA ILE A 15 1.16 46.87 -1.13
C ILE A 15 1.88 46.48 -2.42
N GLU A 16 3.18 46.75 -2.52
CA GLU A 16 3.98 46.37 -3.69
C GLU A 16 4.03 44.85 -3.88
N LEU A 17 4.27 44.07 -2.82
CA LEU A 17 4.24 42.60 -2.87
C LEU A 17 2.88 42.06 -3.36
N LYS A 18 1.78 42.71 -2.96
CA LYS A 18 0.42 42.36 -3.41
C LYS A 18 0.20 42.71 -4.87
N GLN A 19 0.65 43.88 -5.32
CA GLN A 19 0.57 44.31 -6.72
C GLN A 19 1.39 43.41 -7.64
N GLN A 20 2.57 42.96 -7.18
CA GLN A 20 3.43 42.02 -7.90
C GLN A 20 2.92 40.56 -7.84
N GLY A 21 1.87 40.26 -7.08
CA GLY A 21 1.28 38.93 -6.97
C GLY A 21 2.15 37.91 -6.23
N ILE A 22 3.11 38.38 -5.43
CA ILE A 22 4.05 37.54 -4.68
C ILE A 22 3.73 37.47 -3.17
N TYR A 23 2.76 38.26 -2.69
CA TYR A 23 2.28 38.19 -1.32
C TYR A 23 1.59 36.83 -1.03
N PRO A 24 1.98 36.09 0.03
CA PRO A 24 1.55 34.70 0.23
C PRO A 24 0.08 34.49 0.68
N TYR A 25 -0.58 35.52 1.21
CA TYR A 25 -1.98 35.43 1.63
C TYR A 25 -2.91 36.01 0.56
N LYS A 26 -3.64 35.14 -0.14
CA LYS A 26 -4.51 35.54 -1.26
C LYS A 26 -5.92 35.91 -0.83
N GLU A 27 -6.44 35.25 0.21
CA GLU A 27 -7.81 35.40 0.68
C GLU A 27 -7.90 36.50 1.75
N LYS A 28 -9.11 36.94 2.10
CA LYS A 28 -9.30 37.87 3.24
C LYS A 28 -9.14 37.09 4.55
N ALA A 29 -8.67 37.78 5.59
CA ALA A 29 -8.61 37.16 6.91
C ALA A 29 -10.02 36.83 7.40
N GLU A 30 -10.21 35.61 7.88
CA GLU A 30 -11.50 35.11 8.37
C GLU A 30 -11.76 35.52 9.83
N ASN A 31 -10.70 35.74 10.61
CA ASN A 31 -10.79 36.06 12.04
C ASN A 31 -9.59 36.88 12.55
N ILE A 32 -9.72 37.39 13.78
CA ILE A 32 -8.72 38.23 14.46
C ILE A 32 -7.37 37.52 14.65
N ILE A 33 -7.38 36.20 14.81
CA ILE A 33 -6.14 35.40 14.95
C ILE A 33 -5.38 35.41 13.63
N GLU A 34 -6.07 35.25 12.51
CA GLU A 34 -5.48 35.29 11.19
C GLU A 34 -4.97 36.68 10.80
N GLU A 35 -5.70 37.74 11.17
CA GLU A 35 -5.20 39.11 11.04
C GLU A 35 -3.89 39.30 11.82
N SER A 36 -3.81 38.77 13.04
CA SER A 36 -2.60 38.85 13.86
C SER A 36 -1.43 38.08 13.24
N LYS A 37 -1.66 36.88 12.70
CA LYS A 37 -0.64 36.09 11.98
C LYS A 37 -0.09 36.84 10.77
N ARG A 38 -0.97 37.47 9.99
CA ARG A 38 -0.59 38.28 8.82
C ARG A 38 0.22 39.52 9.22
N GLN A 39 -0.13 40.17 10.34
CA GLN A 39 0.67 41.29 10.87
C GLN A 39 2.07 40.86 11.28
N VAL A 40 2.21 39.71 11.95
CA VAL A 40 3.53 39.15 12.30
C VAL A 40 4.31 38.84 11.03
N PHE A 41 3.67 38.23 10.02
CA PHE A 41 4.29 38.00 8.72
C PHE A 41 4.76 39.31 8.06
N ASP A 42 3.92 40.34 8.02
CA ASP A 42 4.25 41.61 7.37
C ASP A 42 5.50 42.25 8.00
N ILE A 43 5.63 42.17 9.34
CA ILE A 43 6.81 42.64 10.07
C ILE A 43 8.06 41.83 9.70
N VAL A 44 7.96 40.50 9.67
CA VAL A 44 9.10 39.63 9.33
C VAL A 44 9.51 39.80 7.87
N ALA A 45 8.54 39.92 6.95
CA ALA A 45 8.81 40.17 5.53
C ALA A 45 9.52 41.50 5.31
N LEU A 46 9.13 42.56 6.04
CA LEU A 46 9.84 43.83 6.02
C LEU A 46 11.28 43.69 6.54
N GLN A 47 11.48 42.99 7.66
CA GLN A 47 12.84 42.73 8.17
C GLN A 47 13.69 41.94 7.17
N VAL A 48 13.11 40.99 6.45
CA VAL A 48 13.84 40.27 5.40
C VAL A 48 14.22 41.22 4.28
N ASN A 49 13.35 42.13 3.86
CA ASN A 49 13.71 43.14 2.86
C ASN A 49 14.83 44.09 3.35
N GLU A 50 14.82 44.48 4.63
CA GLU A 50 15.81 45.38 5.21
C GLU A 50 17.18 44.71 5.46
N PHE A 51 17.18 43.45 5.89
CA PHE A 51 18.38 42.80 6.43
C PHE A 51 18.92 41.66 5.57
N LEU A 52 18.15 41.10 4.63
CA LEU A 52 18.64 40.08 3.71
C LEU A 52 19.27 40.76 2.48
N PRO A 53 20.60 40.67 2.29
CA PRO A 53 21.27 41.29 1.15
C PRO A 53 20.69 40.78 -0.17
N ASP A 54 20.53 41.68 -1.13
CA ASP A 54 20.05 41.40 -2.49
C ASP A 54 18.63 40.83 -2.61
N PHE A 55 17.86 40.73 -1.51
CA PHE A 55 16.47 40.28 -1.59
C PHE A 55 15.65 41.13 -2.56
N GLU A 56 15.81 42.45 -2.50
CA GLU A 56 15.14 43.39 -3.40
C GLU A 56 15.55 43.21 -4.87
N ASN A 57 16.77 42.73 -5.12
CA ASN A 57 17.33 42.52 -6.46
C ASN A 57 17.02 41.13 -7.04
N GLN A 58 16.45 40.22 -6.24
CA GLN A 58 16.06 38.89 -6.69
C GLN A 58 14.89 38.95 -7.70
N ASP A 59 14.83 37.94 -8.57
CA ASP A 59 13.69 37.78 -9.47
C ASP A 59 12.39 37.48 -8.68
N LEU A 60 11.24 37.72 -9.33
CA LEU A 60 9.92 37.56 -8.71
C LEU A 60 9.65 36.14 -8.18
N LYS A 61 10.19 35.09 -8.83
CA LYS A 61 10.00 33.70 -8.34
C LYS A 61 10.79 33.50 -7.05
N SER A 62 12.02 33.96 -6.99
CA SER A 62 12.89 33.87 -5.81
C SER A 62 12.31 34.65 -4.62
N LYS A 63 11.84 35.89 -4.83
CA LYS A 63 11.14 36.67 -3.79
C LYS A 63 9.90 35.95 -3.27
N LYS A 64 9.06 35.45 -4.19
CA LYS A 64 7.84 34.71 -3.85
C LYS A 64 8.15 33.44 -3.06
N PHE A 65 9.19 32.71 -3.43
CA PHE A 65 9.63 31.51 -2.72
C PHE A 65 10.02 31.81 -1.28
N THR A 66 10.90 32.79 -1.06
CA THR A 66 11.32 33.23 0.29
C THR A 66 10.14 33.68 1.15
N LEU A 67 9.24 34.50 0.60
CA LEU A 67 8.04 34.95 1.32
C LEU A 67 7.10 33.79 1.65
N THR A 68 6.97 32.80 0.76
CA THR A 68 6.17 31.61 1.03
C THR A 68 6.79 30.78 2.16
N LEU A 69 8.12 30.61 2.19
CA LEU A 69 8.81 29.92 3.28
C LEU A 69 8.61 30.61 4.64
N ILE A 70 8.67 31.95 4.67
CA ILE A 70 8.44 32.74 5.90
C ILE A 70 7.01 32.52 6.39
N LYS A 71 6.02 32.55 5.48
CA LYS A 71 4.62 32.26 5.84
C LYS A 71 4.51 30.86 6.46
N GLU A 72 5.02 29.83 5.78
CA GLU A 72 4.93 28.45 6.24
C GLU A 72 5.62 28.23 7.60
N ALA A 73 6.75 28.90 7.83
CA ALA A 73 7.47 28.84 9.10
C ALA A 73 6.74 29.54 10.27
N LEU A 74 5.92 30.56 9.98
CA LEU A 74 5.14 31.29 10.98
C LEU A 74 3.78 30.65 11.28
N GLU A 75 3.19 29.94 10.31
CA GLU A 75 1.84 29.39 10.46
C GLU A 75 1.77 27.97 11.03
N ASN A 76 2.80 27.16 10.79
CA ASN A 76 2.85 25.76 11.22
C ASN A 76 3.84 25.57 12.37
N ASP A 77 3.53 24.66 13.31
CA ASP A 77 4.52 24.16 14.27
C ASP A 77 5.70 23.59 13.47
N SER A 78 6.78 24.34 13.48
CA SER A 78 7.80 24.39 12.42
C SER A 78 8.62 23.12 12.28
N HIS A 79 8.37 22.09 13.09
CA HIS A 79 9.21 20.90 13.19
C HIS A 79 9.31 20.15 11.86
N ASN A 80 8.20 19.96 11.15
CA ASN A 80 8.21 19.21 9.89
C ASN A 80 8.93 19.99 8.77
N LEU A 81 8.65 21.29 8.63
CA LEU A 81 9.33 22.13 7.63
C LEU A 81 10.81 22.32 7.96
N GLN A 82 11.15 22.57 9.23
CA GLN A 82 12.53 22.65 9.69
C GLN A 82 13.27 21.36 9.37
N LYS A 83 12.70 20.19 9.69
CA LYS A 83 13.32 18.91 9.36
C LYS A 83 13.56 18.76 7.86
N ILE A 84 12.57 19.06 7.02
CA ILE A 84 12.72 18.96 5.55
C ILE A 84 13.83 19.88 5.05
N LEU A 85 13.84 21.15 5.48
CA LEU A 85 14.85 22.12 5.05
C LEU A 85 16.25 21.74 5.55
N THR A 86 16.38 21.28 6.80
CA THR A 86 17.64 20.78 7.35
C THR A 86 18.18 19.62 6.51
N GLU A 87 17.35 18.60 6.23
CA GLU A 87 17.76 17.45 5.40
C GLU A 87 18.25 17.91 4.02
N VAL A 88 17.55 18.84 3.35
CA VAL A 88 17.95 19.36 2.03
C VAL A 88 19.25 20.18 2.09
N ILE A 89 19.45 20.99 3.15
CA ILE A 89 20.65 21.80 3.32
C ILE A 89 21.87 20.92 3.61
N GLU A 90 21.69 19.87 4.41
CA GLU A 90 22.75 18.93 4.81
C GLU A 90 23.14 17.96 3.67
N LEU A 91 22.36 17.86 2.59
CA LEU A 91 22.73 17.05 1.43
C LEU A 91 24.05 17.53 0.81
N PRO A 92 24.99 16.61 0.48
CA PRO A 92 26.15 16.90 -0.35
C PRO A 92 25.73 17.52 -1.69
N LYS A 93 26.62 18.32 -2.29
CA LYS A 93 26.32 19.03 -3.55
C LYS A 93 25.88 18.06 -4.64
N GLU A 94 26.56 16.93 -4.76
CA GLU A 94 26.27 15.87 -5.73
C GLU A 94 24.85 15.30 -5.53
N LYS A 95 24.41 15.12 -4.28
CA LYS A 95 23.06 14.63 -3.97
C LYS A 95 21.97 15.68 -4.21
N ARG A 96 22.28 16.96 -4.05
CA ARG A 96 21.35 18.03 -4.44
C ARG A 96 21.18 18.09 -5.95
N GLU A 97 22.24 17.89 -6.72
CA GLU A 97 22.19 17.81 -8.19
C GLU A 97 21.34 16.60 -8.63
N GLU A 98 21.56 15.41 -8.06
CA GLU A 98 20.70 14.23 -8.30
C GLU A 98 19.22 14.50 -7.96
N LEU A 99 18.93 15.19 -6.85
CA LEU A 99 17.56 15.53 -6.48
C LEU A 99 16.91 16.48 -7.50
N VAL A 100 17.66 17.45 -8.02
CA VAL A 100 17.16 18.35 -9.08
C VAL A 100 16.84 17.55 -10.34
N GLU A 101 17.73 16.67 -10.80
CA GLU A 101 17.50 15.82 -11.97
C GLU A 101 16.23 14.96 -11.82
N ILE A 102 16.00 14.38 -10.63
CA ILE A 102 14.76 13.63 -10.34
C ILE A 102 13.52 14.52 -10.42
N LEU A 103 13.61 15.76 -9.94
CA LEU A 103 12.51 16.72 -9.91
C LEU A 103 12.24 17.40 -11.28
N GLU A 104 13.17 17.28 -12.23
CA GLU A 104 12.93 17.68 -13.63
C GLU A 104 12.06 16.66 -14.37
N GLU A 105 12.20 15.37 -14.03
CA GLU A 105 11.49 14.25 -14.66
C GLU A 105 10.24 13.79 -13.87
N SER A 106 10.12 14.19 -12.60
CA SER A 106 9.05 13.77 -11.70
C SER A 106 8.69 14.84 -10.67
N SER A 107 7.66 14.60 -9.86
CA SER A 107 7.28 15.50 -8.77
C SER A 107 7.71 14.95 -7.42
N LEU A 108 8.00 15.83 -6.46
CA LEU A 108 8.25 15.43 -5.07
C LEU A 108 7.08 14.61 -4.49
N SER A 109 5.84 14.93 -4.88
CA SER A 109 4.65 14.16 -4.50
C SER A 109 4.76 12.71 -4.97
N THR A 110 5.07 12.50 -6.25
CA THR A 110 5.20 11.15 -6.85
C THR A 110 6.33 10.35 -6.19
N VAL A 111 7.46 11.00 -5.88
CA VAL A 111 8.56 10.37 -5.13
C VAL A 111 8.07 9.95 -3.74
N ILE A 112 7.39 10.85 -3.01
CA ILE A 112 6.84 10.55 -1.68
C ILE A 112 5.83 9.41 -1.74
N ASP A 113 4.93 9.40 -2.72
CA ASP A 113 3.90 8.36 -2.89
C ASP A 113 4.55 6.99 -3.12
N THR A 114 5.55 6.92 -4.00
CA THR A 114 6.31 5.69 -4.29
C THR A 114 7.02 5.17 -3.03
N MET A 115 7.74 6.06 -2.32
CA MET A 115 8.43 5.69 -1.08
C MET A 115 7.47 5.24 0.02
N THR A 116 6.31 5.88 0.09
CA THR A 116 5.24 5.55 1.05
C THR A 116 4.63 4.19 0.72
N GLU A 117 4.42 3.87 -0.55
CA GLU A 117 3.94 2.55 -0.98
C GLU A 117 4.91 1.45 -0.53
N ILE A 118 6.21 1.60 -0.83
CA ILE A 118 7.25 0.64 -0.43
C ILE A 118 7.28 0.46 1.09
N LYS A 119 7.29 1.57 1.84
CA LYS A 119 7.27 1.54 3.30
C LYS A 119 6.05 0.78 3.82
N ASN A 120 4.86 1.08 3.30
CA ASN A 120 3.62 0.44 3.71
C ASN A 120 3.62 -1.06 3.39
N ARG A 121 4.14 -1.47 2.24
CA ARG A 121 4.31 -2.87 1.85
C ARG A 121 5.23 -3.62 2.81
N LEU A 122 6.36 -3.03 3.20
CA LEU A 122 7.27 -3.62 4.19
C LEU A 122 6.63 -3.73 5.58
N MET A 123 5.95 -2.67 6.05
CA MET A 123 5.20 -2.69 7.32
C MET A 123 4.10 -3.76 7.31
N PHE A 124 3.40 -3.91 6.18
CA PHE A 124 2.40 -4.94 5.99
C PHE A 124 2.97 -6.34 6.15
N LEU A 125 4.11 -6.66 5.51
CA LEU A 125 4.73 -7.99 5.62
C LEU A 125 5.12 -8.33 7.06
N ASN A 126 5.68 -7.37 7.80
CA ASN A 126 6.03 -7.58 9.22
C ASN A 126 4.79 -7.83 10.08
N ALA A 127 3.74 -7.04 9.87
CA ALA A 127 2.53 -7.17 10.66
C ALA A 127 1.72 -8.43 10.29
N LEU A 128 1.76 -8.85 9.01
CA LEU A 128 1.19 -10.11 8.56
C LEU A 128 1.91 -11.30 9.20
N GLU A 129 3.24 -11.27 9.27
CA GLU A 129 4.03 -12.30 9.95
C GLU A 129 3.61 -12.44 11.43
N GLU A 130 3.45 -11.32 12.14
CA GLU A 130 2.93 -11.33 13.52
C GLU A 130 1.52 -11.93 13.60
N ILE A 131 0.59 -11.53 12.72
CA ILE A 131 -0.78 -12.08 12.68
C ILE A 131 -0.79 -13.60 12.47
N ILE A 132 0.14 -14.14 11.69
CA ILE A 132 0.20 -15.58 11.39
C ILE A 132 0.91 -16.36 12.50
N TYR A 133 2.07 -15.88 12.97
CA TYR A 133 2.97 -16.66 13.82
C TYR A 133 2.85 -16.37 15.32
N ASN A 134 2.41 -15.17 15.72
CA ASN A 134 2.22 -14.81 17.12
C ASN A 134 1.04 -15.59 17.74
N ARG A 135 1.33 -16.40 18.76
CA ARG A 135 0.35 -17.29 19.39
C ARG A 135 -0.80 -16.56 20.08
N ASP A 136 -0.62 -15.32 20.50
CA ASP A 136 -1.68 -14.57 21.18
C ASP A 136 -2.59 -13.88 20.16
N LEU A 137 -2.01 -13.32 19.10
CA LEU A 137 -2.77 -12.65 18.04
C LEU A 137 -3.56 -13.64 17.18
N ASN A 138 -2.96 -14.78 16.82
CA ASN A 138 -3.55 -15.69 15.83
C ASN A 138 -4.71 -16.55 16.37
N LYS A 139 -4.96 -16.60 17.68
CA LYS A 139 -6.05 -17.38 18.31
C LYS A 139 -7.42 -17.06 17.70
N ASN A 140 -7.67 -15.78 17.46
CA ASN A 140 -8.95 -15.26 16.98
C ASN A 140 -8.93 -14.92 15.48
N VAL A 141 -7.85 -15.23 14.77
CA VAL A 141 -7.73 -14.97 13.34
C VAL A 141 -8.50 -16.04 12.57
N LEU A 142 -9.57 -15.60 11.92
CA LEU A 142 -10.42 -16.43 11.08
C LEU A 142 -10.08 -16.18 9.61
N GLU A 143 -10.08 -17.25 8.83
CA GLU A 143 -9.79 -17.27 7.41
C GLU A 143 -10.66 -16.26 6.63
N ARG A 144 -11.98 -16.42 6.69
CA ARG A 144 -12.93 -15.62 5.89
C ARG A 144 -13.13 -14.21 6.42
N LYS A 145 -13.28 -14.11 7.74
CA LYS A 145 -13.64 -12.84 8.39
C LYS A 145 -12.47 -11.84 8.37
N HIS A 146 -11.24 -12.33 8.46
CA HIS A 146 -10.06 -11.49 8.64
C HIS A 146 -9.05 -11.67 7.49
N LEU A 147 -8.47 -12.86 7.30
CA LEU A 147 -7.38 -13.05 6.32
C LEU A 147 -7.80 -12.77 4.88
N HIS A 148 -8.91 -13.34 4.41
CA HIS A 148 -9.38 -13.12 3.04
C HIS A 148 -9.55 -11.63 2.72
N LYS A 149 -10.18 -10.87 3.63
CA LYS A 149 -10.46 -9.44 3.43
C LYS A 149 -9.18 -8.60 3.39
N ILE A 150 -8.18 -8.96 4.20
CA ILE A 150 -6.88 -8.28 4.22
C ILE A 150 -6.09 -8.60 2.93
N ILE A 151 -6.00 -9.89 2.57
CA ILE A 151 -5.16 -10.35 1.46
C ILE A 151 -5.74 -9.95 0.09
N ALA A 152 -7.07 -9.86 -0.04
CA ALA A 152 -7.72 -9.35 -1.25
C ALA A 152 -7.27 -7.93 -1.61
N LYS A 153 -6.82 -7.13 -0.63
CA LYS A 153 -6.31 -5.76 -0.84
C LYS A 153 -4.80 -5.69 -1.02
N GLU A 154 -4.09 -6.80 -0.86
CA GLU A 154 -2.62 -6.86 -0.79
C GLU A 154 -2.08 -8.03 -1.64
N THR A 155 -2.66 -8.27 -2.82
CA THR A 155 -2.34 -9.41 -3.70
C THR A 155 -0.94 -9.36 -4.31
N TRP A 156 -0.30 -8.20 -4.30
CA TRP A 156 1.11 -8.03 -4.68
C TRP A 156 2.07 -8.92 -3.89
N ILE A 157 1.68 -9.43 -2.70
CA ILE A 157 2.51 -10.37 -1.93
C ILE A 157 2.83 -11.65 -2.71
N PHE A 158 1.98 -12.04 -3.66
CA PHE A 158 2.19 -13.22 -4.50
C PHE A 158 3.11 -12.96 -5.72
N GLY A 159 3.43 -11.70 -5.99
CA GLY A 159 4.13 -11.23 -7.20
C GLY A 159 3.66 -9.82 -7.56
N ASP A 160 4.55 -8.94 -8.04
CA ASP A 160 4.18 -7.56 -8.38
C ASP A 160 3.21 -7.50 -9.57
N GLU A 161 3.28 -8.49 -10.46
CA GLU A 161 2.32 -8.72 -11.54
C GLU A 161 0.88 -8.90 -11.02
N TYR A 162 0.72 -9.29 -9.75
CA TYR A 162 -0.58 -9.51 -9.14
C TYR A 162 -1.19 -8.27 -8.46
N THR A 163 -0.64 -7.08 -8.71
CA THR A 163 -1.13 -5.83 -8.12
C THR A 163 -2.47 -5.35 -8.72
N TYR A 164 -2.69 -5.55 -10.03
CA TYR A 164 -3.84 -5.01 -10.78
C TYR A 164 -4.80 -6.10 -11.26
N GLY A 165 -5.06 -7.08 -10.39
CA GLY A 165 -6.01 -8.14 -10.68
C GLY A 165 -7.42 -7.62 -10.83
N VAL A 166 -8.19 -8.22 -11.73
CA VAL A 166 -9.62 -7.92 -11.89
C VAL A 166 -10.46 -9.12 -11.48
N ASP A 167 -11.61 -8.84 -10.86
CA ASP A 167 -12.61 -9.85 -10.53
C ASP A 167 -13.32 -10.33 -11.81
N ASP A 168 -13.13 -11.60 -12.16
CA ASP A 168 -13.81 -12.21 -13.31
C ASP A 168 -15.14 -12.88 -12.87
N LEU A 169 -16.26 -12.33 -13.37
CA LEU A 169 -17.62 -12.84 -13.08
C LEU A 169 -17.86 -14.26 -13.62
N THR A 170 -17.18 -14.66 -14.69
CA THR A 170 -17.30 -16.01 -15.26
C THR A 170 -16.63 -17.01 -14.34
N LEU A 171 -15.42 -16.71 -13.86
CA LEU A 171 -14.68 -17.51 -12.88
C LEU A 171 -15.47 -17.63 -11.57
N LYS A 172 -16.04 -16.51 -11.09
CA LYS A 172 -16.98 -16.51 -9.96
C LYS A 172 -18.10 -17.52 -10.13
N ASN A 173 -18.73 -17.56 -11.31
CA ASN A 173 -19.83 -18.48 -11.59
C ASN A 173 -19.38 -19.95 -11.72
N VAL A 174 -18.17 -20.20 -12.23
CA VAL A 174 -17.60 -21.56 -12.34
C VAL A 174 -17.32 -22.12 -10.95
N LEU A 175 -16.61 -21.34 -10.12
CA LEU A 175 -16.32 -21.71 -8.73
C LEU A 175 -17.62 -21.94 -7.95
N LYS A 176 -18.62 -21.07 -8.12
CA LYS A 176 -19.95 -21.22 -7.52
C LYS A 176 -20.64 -22.55 -7.90
N SER A 177 -20.60 -22.92 -9.18
CA SER A 177 -21.21 -24.16 -9.67
C SER A 177 -20.52 -25.38 -9.06
N TYR A 178 -19.18 -25.38 -9.04
CA TYR A 178 -18.41 -26.48 -8.45
C TYR A 178 -18.75 -26.74 -6.98
N LEU A 179 -18.88 -25.69 -6.16
CA LEU A 179 -19.22 -25.83 -4.74
C LEU A 179 -20.58 -26.49 -4.53
N LYS A 180 -21.58 -26.04 -5.31
CA LYS A 180 -22.96 -26.55 -5.21
C LYS A 180 -22.99 -28.02 -5.59
N ASP A 181 -22.35 -28.35 -6.72
CA ASP A 181 -22.47 -29.67 -7.34
C ASP A 181 -21.55 -30.72 -6.68
N HIS A 182 -20.38 -30.32 -6.18
CA HIS A 182 -19.36 -31.26 -5.68
C HIS A 182 -19.14 -31.21 -4.16
N LEU A 183 -19.35 -30.06 -3.50
CA LEU A 183 -19.18 -29.95 -2.05
C LEU A 183 -20.50 -30.01 -1.25
N LYS A 184 -21.66 -30.03 -1.93
CA LYS A 184 -23.01 -30.12 -1.33
C LYS A 184 -23.21 -29.15 -0.16
N ARG A 185 -22.73 -27.92 -0.33
CA ARG A 185 -22.80 -26.86 0.69
C ARG A 185 -24.01 -25.97 0.43
N ASP A 186 -25.07 -26.17 1.22
CA ASP A 186 -26.33 -25.41 1.14
C ASP A 186 -26.24 -24.02 1.82
N ASP A 187 -25.19 -23.75 2.61
CA ASP A 187 -24.94 -22.48 3.29
C ASP A 187 -24.54 -21.34 2.33
N PHE A 188 -24.14 -21.68 1.11
CA PHE A 188 -23.68 -20.74 0.10
C PHE A 188 -24.78 -19.79 -0.42
N GLU A 189 -26.04 -20.26 -0.53
CA GLU A 189 -27.15 -19.39 -0.95
C GLU A 189 -27.56 -18.40 0.16
N ASN A 190 -27.45 -18.79 1.43
CA ASN A 190 -27.78 -17.93 2.57
C ASN A 190 -26.73 -16.83 2.82
N ILE A 191 -25.45 -17.12 2.58
CA ILE A 191 -24.36 -16.14 2.73
C ILE A 191 -24.36 -15.13 1.58
N ILE A 192 -24.90 -15.44 0.40
CA ILE A 192 -25.02 -14.47 -0.71
C ILE A 192 -26.17 -13.47 -0.48
N ASN A 193 -27.27 -13.93 0.10
CA ASN A 193 -28.50 -13.15 0.26
C ASN A 193 -28.57 -12.32 1.54
N SER A 194 -27.55 -12.31 2.41
CA SER A 194 -27.56 -11.42 3.58
C SER A 194 -27.42 -9.95 3.17
N GLU A 195 -28.26 -9.07 3.72
CA GLU A 195 -28.40 -7.65 3.35
C GLU A 195 -27.10 -6.82 3.52
N ASP A 196 -26.11 -7.33 4.25
CA ASP A 196 -24.79 -6.70 4.48
C ASP A 196 -23.78 -6.91 3.32
N ASN A 197 -24.22 -7.52 2.21
CA ASN A 197 -23.35 -7.97 1.10
C ASN A 197 -23.30 -7.07 -0.13
N SER A 198 -23.84 -5.85 -0.06
CA SER A 198 -23.82 -4.92 -1.19
C SER A 198 -22.39 -4.57 -1.67
N ASN A 199 -21.36 -4.85 -0.85
CA ASN A 199 -19.94 -4.61 -1.14
C ASN A 199 -19.13 -5.91 -1.39
N LEU A 200 -19.75 -7.05 -1.72
CA LEU A 200 -19.02 -8.29 -1.97
C LEU A 200 -18.43 -8.38 -3.39
N GLU A 201 -17.38 -7.59 -3.62
CA GLU A 201 -16.38 -7.81 -4.69
C GLU A 201 -15.66 -9.17 -4.49
N THR A 202 -15.61 -9.69 -3.26
CA THR A 202 -15.05 -11.02 -2.92
C THR A 202 -16.16 -12.05 -2.74
N ILE A 203 -16.09 -13.23 -3.38
CA ILE A 203 -16.92 -14.40 -3.03
C ILE A 203 -16.34 -14.91 -1.71
N PRO A 204 -17.06 -14.80 -0.58
CA PRO A 204 -16.44 -14.98 0.73
C PRO A 204 -16.08 -16.41 1.12
N ASP A 205 -16.36 -17.43 0.29
CA ASP A 205 -16.49 -18.81 0.78
C ASP A 205 -15.62 -19.87 0.10
N VAL A 206 -14.64 -19.48 -0.73
CA VAL A 206 -13.89 -20.45 -1.55
C VAL A 206 -12.41 -20.15 -1.53
N CYS A 207 -11.97 -19.25 -2.39
CA CYS A 207 -10.59 -18.88 -2.60
C CYS A 207 -10.58 -17.40 -2.94
N LEU A 208 -9.45 -16.72 -2.72
CA LEU A 208 -9.19 -15.46 -3.40
C LEU A 208 -8.91 -15.77 -4.86
N TRP A 209 -9.62 -15.17 -5.80
CA TRP A 209 -9.33 -15.34 -7.22
C TRP A 209 -9.16 -13.98 -7.90
N GLN A 210 -8.18 -13.89 -8.79
CA GLN A 210 -7.97 -12.72 -9.62
C GLN A 210 -7.48 -13.13 -10.99
N GLN A 211 -7.89 -12.39 -12.01
CA GLN A 211 -7.43 -12.57 -13.37
C GLN A 211 -6.46 -11.46 -13.76
N PHE A 212 -5.41 -11.84 -14.47
CA PHE A 212 -4.33 -10.97 -14.90
C PHE A 212 -4.12 -11.10 -16.41
N SER A 213 -3.84 -9.98 -17.06
CA SER A 213 -3.53 -9.96 -18.49
C SER A 213 -2.06 -10.32 -18.71
N LEU A 214 -1.80 -11.30 -19.58
CA LEU A 214 -0.47 -11.60 -20.12
C LEU A 214 -0.25 -10.92 -21.48
N GLY A 215 -1.05 -9.89 -21.80
CA GLY A 215 -1.03 -9.23 -23.10
C GLY A 215 -1.51 -10.17 -24.22
N SER A 216 -0.73 -10.26 -25.31
CA SER A 216 -1.05 -11.13 -26.45
C SER A 216 -1.00 -12.62 -26.11
N SER A 217 -0.29 -12.99 -25.04
CA SER A 217 -0.12 -14.38 -24.57
C SER A 217 -1.35 -14.92 -23.83
N GLY A 218 -2.39 -14.10 -23.62
CA GLY A 218 -3.64 -14.50 -22.99
C GLY A 218 -3.78 -13.99 -21.57
N LYS A 219 -4.28 -14.83 -20.67
CA LYS A 219 -4.60 -14.48 -19.29
C LYS A 219 -4.08 -15.51 -18.31
N GLU A 220 -3.72 -15.06 -17.12
CA GLU A 220 -3.44 -15.92 -15.97
C GLU A 220 -4.51 -15.70 -14.90
N ASN A 221 -5.06 -16.79 -14.36
CA ASN A 221 -5.95 -16.74 -13.22
C ASN A 221 -5.23 -17.31 -12.00
N LEU A 222 -5.16 -16.51 -10.95
CA LEU A 222 -4.66 -16.92 -9.65
C LEU A 222 -5.84 -17.33 -8.78
N VAL A 223 -5.78 -18.49 -8.14
CA VAL A 223 -6.80 -19.01 -7.22
C VAL A 223 -6.12 -19.47 -5.94
N ILE A 224 -6.45 -18.84 -4.81
CA ILE A 224 -5.76 -19.04 -3.53
C ILE A 224 -6.74 -19.50 -2.46
N GLU A 225 -6.61 -20.75 -2.02
CA GLU A 225 -7.27 -21.26 -0.83
C GLU A 225 -6.42 -20.90 0.38
N LEU A 226 -6.86 -19.91 1.17
CA LEU A 226 -6.21 -19.57 2.43
C LEU A 226 -6.71 -20.50 3.53
N LYS A 227 -5.83 -20.88 4.46
CA LYS A 227 -6.22 -21.54 5.72
C LYS A 227 -5.89 -20.66 6.92
N ARG A 228 -6.78 -20.65 7.91
CA ARG A 228 -6.54 -19.96 9.19
C ARG A 228 -5.25 -20.46 9.84
N PRO A 229 -4.54 -19.62 10.63
CA PRO A 229 -3.23 -19.97 11.16
C PRO A 229 -3.22 -21.18 12.11
N ASN A 230 -4.38 -21.50 12.70
CA ASN A 230 -4.53 -22.60 13.67
C ASN A 230 -4.98 -23.92 13.02
N LEU A 231 -4.88 -24.05 11.69
CA LEU A 231 -5.23 -25.25 10.95
C LEU A 231 -4.06 -25.66 10.05
N ASP A 232 -3.40 -26.76 10.39
CA ASP A 232 -2.37 -27.35 9.51
C ASP A 232 -3.03 -28.13 8.37
N ALA A 233 -2.60 -27.87 7.14
CA ALA A 233 -3.18 -28.48 5.95
C ALA A 233 -2.78 -29.97 5.82
N GLY A 234 -3.76 -30.83 5.55
CA GLY A 234 -3.58 -32.26 5.28
C GLY A 234 -4.13 -32.67 3.91
N PHE A 235 -4.39 -33.97 3.75
CA PHE A 235 -5.01 -34.48 2.51
C PHE A 235 -6.37 -33.85 2.16
N PRO A 236 -7.28 -33.57 3.11
CA PRO A 236 -8.57 -32.95 2.77
C PRO A 236 -8.39 -31.60 2.07
N GLU A 237 -7.53 -30.74 2.60
CA GLU A 237 -7.26 -29.41 2.04
C GLU A 237 -6.51 -29.51 0.70
N LYS A 238 -5.57 -30.46 0.57
CA LYS A 238 -4.90 -30.75 -0.71
C LYS A 238 -5.91 -31.20 -1.78
N SER A 239 -6.77 -32.15 -1.46
CA SER A 239 -7.77 -32.67 -2.40
C SER A 239 -8.78 -31.60 -2.80
N GLN A 240 -9.09 -30.67 -1.89
CA GLN A 240 -9.95 -29.52 -2.18
C GLN A 240 -9.35 -28.64 -3.28
N ILE A 241 -8.07 -28.23 -3.15
CA ILE A 241 -7.44 -27.34 -4.14
C ILE A 241 -7.20 -28.04 -5.49
N GLU A 242 -6.84 -29.33 -5.50
CA GLU A 242 -6.72 -30.11 -6.75
C GLU A 242 -8.08 -30.30 -7.44
N GLY A 243 -9.15 -30.45 -6.66
CA GLY A 243 -10.51 -30.53 -7.18
C GLY A 243 -10.93 -29.24 -7.90
N TYR A 244 -10.65 -28.08 -7.30
CA TYR A 244 -10.84 -26.79 -7.98
C TYR A 244 -10.01 -26.72 -9.25
N ALA A 245 -8.74 -27.09 -9.17
CA ALA A 245 -7.84 -27.04 -10.31
C ALA A 245 -8.37 -27.86 -11.49
N THR A 246 -8.84 -29.08 -11.22
CA THR A 246 -9.36 -29.98 -12.24
C THR A 246 -10.63 -29.44 -12.91
N VAL A 247 -11.61 -29.00 -12.11
CA VAL A 247 -12.91 -28.56 -12.66
C VAL A 247 -12.81 -27.22 -13.35
N VAL A 248 -12.14 -26.25 -12.74
CA VAL A 248 -12.10 -24.87 -13.26
C VAL A 248 -11.25 -24.79 -14.52
N SER A 249 -10.09 -25.45 -14.55
CA SER A 249 -9.20 -25.44 -15.73
C SER A 249 -9.78 -26.17 -16.94
N SER A 250 -10.72 -27.10 -16.71
CA SER A 250 -11.39 -27.89 -17.75
C SER A 250 -12.69 -27.25 -18.25
N ASP A 251 -13.14 -26.14 -17.66
CA ASP A 251 -14.39 -25.50 -18.04
C ASP A 251 -14.31 -24.87 -19.43
N ASN A 252 -15.24 -25.24 -20.31
CA ASN A 252 -15.26 -24.82 -21.72
C ASN A 252 -15.43 -23.31 -21.92
N ARG A 253 -15.81 -22.55 -20.89
CA ARG A 253 -15.88 -21.09 -20.94
C ARG A 253 -14.50 -20.44 -21.01
N PHE A 254 -13.43 -21.16 -20.66
CA PHE A 254 -12.06 -20.66 -20.70
C PHE A 254 -11.25 -21.31 -21.84
N PRO A 255 -10.80 -20.53 -22.84
CA PRO A 255 -9.95 -21.07 -23.89
C PRO A 255 -8.60 -21.52 -23.33
N LYS A 256 -8.33 -22.83 -23.32
CA LYS A 256 -7.12 -23.43 -22.71
C LYS A 256 -5.82 -22.85 -23.25
N GLU A 257 -5.75 -22.63 -24.57
CA GLU A 257 -4.58 -22.06 -25.27
C GLU A 257 -4.23 -20.62 -24.86
N LYS A 258 -5.18 -19.90 -24.24
CA LYS A 258 -5.04 -18.49 -23.83
C LYS A 258 -5.25 -18.29 -22.33
N THR A 259 -5.38 -19.37 -21.56
CA THR A 259 -5.73 -19.28 -20.14
C THR A 259 -4.84 -20.21 -19.33
N LYS A 260 -3.97 -19.61 -18.52
CA LYS A 260 -3.18 -20.29 -17.51
C LYS A 260 -3.82 -20.15 -16.15
N TRP A 261 -3.62 -21.15 -15.30
CA TRP A 261 -4.15 -21.15 -13.95
C TRP A 261 -3.06 -21.47 -12.94
N LYS A 262 -3.04 -20.71 -11.85
CA LYS A 262 -2.17 -20.95 -10.71
C LYS A 262 -3.03 -21.11 -9.47
N PHE A 263 -3.07 -22.33 -8.95
CA PHE A 263 -3.80 -22.68 -7.74
C PHE A 263 -2.82 -22.74 -6.57
N ILE A 264 -3.12 -22.09 -5.45
CA ILE A 264 -2.27 -22.07 -4.26
C ILE A 264 -3.11 -22.42 -3.04
N LEU A 265 -2.72 -23.47 -2.33
CA LEU A 265 -3.14 -23.71 -0.95
C LEU A 265 -2.13 -23.04 -0.02
N LEU A 266 -2.55 -21.99 0.67
CA LEU A 266 -1.70 -21.23 1.57
C LEU A 266 -2.05 -21.50 3.03
N THR A 267 -1.07 -21.96 3.79
CA THR A 267 -1.25 -22.39 5.19
C THR A 267 -0.12 -21.87 6.07
N LYS A 268 -0.29 -21.96 7.40
CA LYS A 268 0.82 -21.70 8.35
C LYS A 268 1.82 -22.86 8.35
N ASP A 269 1.33 -24.09 8.42
CA ASP A 269 2.12 -25.32 8.36
C ASP A 269 1.28 -26.43 7.71
N VAL A 270 1.92 -27.56 7.42
CA VAL A 270 1.33 -28.74 6.83
C VAL A 270 1.50 -29.96 7.75
N LYS A 271 0.54 -30.88 7.68
CA LYS A 271 0.64 -32.18 8.35
C LYS A 271 1.81 -32.99 7.78
N LYS A 272 2.34 -33.91 8.59
CA LYS A 272 3.51 -34.75 8.23
C LYS A 272 3.33 -35.50 6.91
N GLU A 273 2.10 -35.91 6.60
CA GLU A 273 1.73 -36.60 5.36
C GLU A 273 1.92 -35.76 4.09
N ILE A 274 1.86 -34.43 4.19
CA ILE A 274 2.00 -33.52 3.03
C ILE A 274 3.47 -33.17 2.77
N LYS A 275 4.35 -33.21 3.79
CA LYS A 275 5.75 -32.79 3.68
C LYS A 275 6.52 -33.45 2.52
N PRO A 276 6.42 -34.77 2.27
CA PRO A 276 7.10 -35.41 1.15
C PRO A 276 6.66 -34.89 -0.22
N LEU A 277 5.45 -34.34 -0.33
CA LEU A 277 4.89 -33.84 -1.58
C LEU A 277 5.40 -32.45 -1.94
N LEU A 278 5.90 -31.68 -0.97
CA LEU A 278 6.38 -30.31 -1.18
C LEU A 278 7.75 -30.26 -1.89
N SER A 279 8.53 -31.34 -1.85
CA SER A 279 9.87 -31.39 -2.43
C SER A 279 9.98 -32.58 -3.39
N GLN A 280 9.42 -32.41 -4.58
CA GLN A 280 9.46 -33.40 -5.65
C GLN A 280 10.64 -33.12 -6.58
N LYS A 281 11.24 -34.19 -7.14
CA LYS A 281 12.30 -34.04 -8.15
C LYS A 281 11.76 -33.28 -9.36
N ASN A 282 12.60 -32.42 -9.93
CA ASN A 282 12.30 -31.61 -11.13
C ASN A 282 11.14 -30.62 -10.96
N ARG A 283 10.74 -30.30 -9.72
CA ARG A 283 9.71 -29.31 -9.43
C ARG A 283 10.23 -28.29 -8.44
N LYS A 284 9.70 -27.06 -8.53
CA LYS A 284 9.92 -26.04 -7.49
C LYS A 284 9.32 -26.52 -6.17
N TYR A 285 9.87 -26.03 -5.05
CA TYR A 285 9.29 -26.31 -3.74
C TYR A 285 7.81 -25.91 -3.70
N GLY A 286 6.99 -26.75 -3.07
CA GLY A 286 5.55 -26.56 -2.96
C GLY A 286 4.76 -26.89 -4.24
N HIS A 287 5.39 -27.09 -5.39
CA HIS A 287 4.68 -27.47 -6.62
C HIS A 287 4.27 -28.95 -6.58
N ILE A 288 2.98 -29.22 -6.36
CA ILE A 288 2.47 -30.57 -6.10
C ILE A 288 1.82 -31.23 -7.32
N HIS A 289 1.27 -30.44 -8.25
CA HIS A 289 0.53 -30.93 -9.41
C HIS A 289 0.69 -29.97 -10.59
N GLU A 290 1.01 -30.54 -11.75
CA GLU A 290 1.14 -29.83 -13.02
C GLU A 290 0.18 -30.48 -14.02
N GLY A 291 -0.70 -29.67 -14.62
CA GLY A 291 -1.60 -30.07 -15.71
C GLY A 291 -1.29 -29.30 -16.99
N ASP A 292 -2.09 -29.51 -18.05
CA ASP A 292 -1.81 -28.93 -19.38
C ASP A 292 -1.79 -27.39 -19.39
N ASN A 293 -2.66 -26.76 -18.61
CA ASN A 293 -2.81 -25.30 -18.53
C ASN A 293 -2.94 -24.78 -17.09
N PHE A 294 -2.58 -25.60 -16.08
CA PHE A 294 -2.66 -25.21 -14.68
C PHE A 294 -1.53 -25.79 -13.83
N ASP A 295 -1.17 -25.05 -12.79
CA ASP A 295 -0.25 -25.49 -11.75
C ASP A 295 -0.94 -25.44 -10.37
N VAL A 296 -0.61 -26.37 -9.48
CA VAL A 296 -1.10 -26.40 -8.09
C VAL A 296 0.07 -26.40 -7.12
N TYR A 297 0.05 -25.43 -6.21
CA TYR A 297 1.05 -25.24 -5.18
C TYR A 297 0.45 -25.42 -3.78
N ILE A 298 1.25 -25.96 -2.86
CA ILE A 298 1.04 -25.83 -1.42
C ILE A 298 2.22 -25.01 -0.88
N LEU A 299 1.92 -23.83 -0.34
CA LEU A 299 2.92 -22.91 0.19
C LEU A 299 2.59 -22.53 1.62
N SER A 300 3.62 -22.20 2.38
CA SER A 300 3.48 -21.61 3.70
C SER A 300 3.43 -20.08 3.63
N TRP A 301 2.87 -19.44 4.65
CA TRP A 301 3.00 -17.99 4.83
C TRP A 301 4.45 -17.54 4.85
N GLY A 302 5.35 -18.35 5.41
CA GLY A 302 6.79 -18.11 5.39
C GLY A 302 7.33 -18.02 3.97
N ASP A 303 6.94 -18.93 3.07
CA ASP A 303 7.38 -18.90 1.67
C ASP A 303 6.95 -17.59 0.98
N ILE A 304 5.67 -17.21 1.10
CA ILE A 304 5.12 -16.00 0.49
C ILE A 304 5.73 -14.73 1.08
N ILE A 305 5.84 -14.64 2.40
CA ILE A 305 6.41 -13.47 3.08
C ILE A 305 7.90 -13.33 2.73
N SER A 306 8.66 -14.43 2.73
CA SER A 306 10.08 -14.41 2.38
C SER A 306 10.30 -14.04 0.92
N GLU A 307 9.47 -14.51 -0.01
CA GLU A 307 9.58 -14.13 -1.42
C GLU A 307 9.22 -12.64 -1.63
N ALA A 308 8.12 -12.18 -1.03
CA ALA A 308 7.73 -10.77 -1.08
C ALA A 308 8.77 -9.84 -0.46
N ARG A 309 9.38 -10.25 0.67
CA ARG A 309 10.50 -9.52 1.29
C ARG A 309 11.69 -9.45 0.35
N GLN A 310 12.08 -10.56 -0.28
CA GLN A 310 13.20 -10.56 -1.23
C GLN A 310 13.00 -9.60 -2.40
N ARG A 311 11.77 -9.50 -2.95
CA ARG A 311 11.46 -8.51 -3.99
C ARG A 311 11.66 -7.06 -3.50
N LEU A 312 11.40 -6.80 -2.22
CA LEU A 312 11.55 -5.50 -1.61
C LEU A 312 12.93 -5.25 -0.95
N GLU A 313 13.78 -6.28 -0.81
CA GLU A 313 15.00 -6.20 0.02
C GLU A 313 16.00 -5.20 -0.58
N PHE A 314 16.19 -5.22 -1.91
CA PHE A 314 17.02 -4.22 -2.60
C PHE A 314 16.59 -2.79 -2.28
N ILE A 315 15.28 -2.55 -2.27
CA ILE A 315 14.73 -1.22 -2.01
C ILE A 315 14.88 -0.87 -0.52
N LYS A 316 14.56 -1.80 0.37
CA LYS A 316 14.71 -1.63 1.82
C LYS A 316 16.15 -1.25 2.21
N GLU A 317 17.15 -1.93 1.64
CA GLU A 317 18.57 -1.61 1.85
C GLU A 317 18.91 -0.19 1.39
N LYS A 318 18.40 0.24 0.22
CA LYS A 318 18.60 1.58 -0.31
C LYS A 318 17.94 2.67 0.54
N LEU A 319 16.79 2.37 1.14
CA LEU A 319 16.03 3.32 1.95
C LEU A 319 16.49 3.42 3.41
N ASN A 320 17.37 2.51 3.86
CA ASN A 320 17.82 2.41 5.26
C ASN A 320 16.67 2.54 6.28
N LEU A 321 15.49 1.99 5.94
CA LEU A 321 14.30 2.10 6.78
C LEU A 321 14.46 1.21 8.01
N ASN A 322 14.50 1.82 9.19
CA ASN A 322 14.43 1.09 10.43
C ASN A 322 12.98 0.70 10.74
N LEU A 323 12.60 -0.52 10.31
CA LEU A 323 11.25 -1.09 10.50
C LEU A 323 11.18 -2.10 11.64
N MET A 324 12.13 -2.07 12.58
CA MET A 324 12.26 -3.07 13.66
C MET A 324 11.21 -2.91 14.80
N ASP A 325 10.30 -1.95 14.70
CA ASP A 325 9.30 -1.67 15.73
C ASP A 325 7.97 -2.37 15.40
N ASN A 326 7.76 -3.53 16.04
CA ASN A 326 6.58 -4.35 15.83
C ASN A 326 5.27 -3.65 16.22
N GLU A 327 5.27 -2.78 17.24
CA GLU A 327 4.06 -2.05 17.65
C GLU A 327 3.61 -1.07 16.56
N LYS A 328 4.54 -0.34 15.94
CA LYS A 328 4.23 0.55 14.81
C LYS A 328 3.71 -0.21 13.59
N ASN A 329 4.24 -1.41 13.33
CA ASN A 329 3.78 -2.26 12.23
C ASN A 329 2.36 -2.77 12.49
N LEU A 330 2.04 -3.15 13.74
CA LEU A 330 0.68 -3.56 14.14
C LEU A 330 -0.30 -2.37 14.13
N GLU A 331 0.13 -1.19 14.59
CA GLU A 331 -0.68 0.03 14.55
C GLU A 331 -1.04 0.41 13.10
N PHE A 332 -0.14 0.22 12.15
CA PHE A 332 -0.45 0.37 10.72
C PHE A 332 -1.60 -0.54 10.28
N LEU A 333 -1.59 -1.84 10.64
CA LEU A 333 -2.72 -2.73 10.33
C LEU A 333 -4.00 -2.30 11.03
N ARG A 334 -3.93 -1.91 12.31
CA ARG A 334 -5.10 -1.41 13.04
C ARG A 334 -5.70 -0.19 12.35
N LYS A 335 -4.89 0.76 11.91
CA LYS A 335 -5.35 1.96 11.22
C LYS A 335 -5.95 1.66 9.85
N LYS A 336 -5.29 0.80 9.05
CA LYS A 336 -5.67 0.51 7.66
C LYS A 336 -6.82 -0.50 7.54
N TYR A 337 -6.90 -1.45 8.46
CA TYR A 337 -7.78 -2.63 8.37
C TYR A 337 -8.59 -2.91 9.63
N SER A 338 -8.82 -1.91 10.50
CA SER A 338 -9.59 -2.04 11.75
C SER A 338 -10.90 -2.82 11.62
N GLU A 339 -11.66 -2.55 10.55
CA GLU A 339 -12.95 -3.19 10.27
C GLU A 339 -12.86 -4.70 9.98
N TYR A 340 -11.69 -5.21 9.61
CA TYR A 340 -11.45 -6.61 9.28
C TYR A 340 -10.64 -7.36 10.33
N LEU A 341 -10.20 -6.70 11.40
CA LEU A 341 -9.41 -7.33 12.46
C LEU A 341 -10.32 -7.88 13.58
N PRO A 342 -9.87 -8.90 14.34
CA PRO A 342 -10.59 -9.35 15.53
C PRO A 342 -10.85 -8.19 16.51
N LYS A 343 -12.00 -8.17 17.20
CA LYS A 343 -12.33 -7.10 18.18
C LYS A 343 -11.34 -6.98 19.34
N THR A 344 -10.53 -8.01 19.57
CA THR A 344 -9.53 -8.08 20.64
C THR A 344 -8.10 -7.81 20.14
N PHE A 345 -7.94 -7.33 18.90
CA PHE A 345 -6.66 -7.18 18.21
C PHE A 345 -5.98 -5.85 18.48
#